data_AF-A0A2K3MDG6-F1
#
_entry.id   AF-A0A2K3MDG6-F1
#
_cell.length_a   1.000
_cell.length_b   1.000
_cell.length_c   1.000
_cell.angle_alpha   90.00
_cell.angle_beta   90.00
_cell.angle_gamma   90.00
#
_symmetry.space_group_name_H-M   'P 1'
#
loop_
_entity.id
_entity.type
_entity.pdbx_description
1 polymer ?
#
loop_
_entity_poly.entity_id
_entity_poly.type
_entity_poly.pdbx_seq_one_letter_code
_entity_poly.pdbx_strand_id
1 'polypeptide(L)'
;MDDEELRKGDEITKSLLQAIEDSKIAIVVLSENYASSSFCLEELSKILDSMKDKADCSILPIFYKVDPSDIRKLQKTYGEAMAKHMANSNPNLDKWKASLDQVASLCGSHYKKG
;
A
#
# COMPACT_ATOMS: atom_id res chain seq x y z
N MET A 1 17.29 20.55 12.92
CA MET A 1 17.54 19.20 12.40
C MET A 1 16.31 18.45 12.82
N ASP A 2 15.31 18.46 11.94
CA ASP A 2 13.99 17.90 12.23
C ASP A 2 14.11 16.41 11.93
N ASP A 3 14.30 15.63 12.98
CA ASP A 3 14.00 14.20 12.97
C ASP A 3 12.49 14.12 12.76
N GLU A 4 12.09 14.02 11.49
CA GLU A 4 10.71 13.83 11.07
C GLU A 4 10.27 12.45 11.58
N GLU A 5 9.78 12.45 12.83
CA GLU A 5 9.01 11.36 13.40
C GLU A 5 7.93 10.98 12.39
N LEU A 6 8.16 9.89 11.65
CA LEU A 6 7.14 9.19 10.88
C LEU A 6 6.00 8.89 11.87
N ARG A 7 5.02 9.80 11.91
CA ARG A 7 3.85 9.68 12.77
C ARG A 7 3.30 8.28 12.57
N LYS A 8 3.00 7.60 13.68
CA LYS A 8 2.20 6.37 13.68
C LYS A 8 1.05 6.54 12.69
N GLY A 9 0.82 5.51 11.86
CA GLY A 9 -0.13 5.51 10.74
C GLY A 9 -1.61 5.62 11.13
N ASP A 10 -1.93 6.56 12.02
CA ASP A 10 -3.25 6.83 12.57
C ASP A 10 -3.93 8.00 11.82
N GLU A 11 -3.20 8.84 11.07
CA GLU A 11 -3.78 9.88 10.20
C GLU A 11 -2.91 10.19 8.97
N ILE A 12 -3.55 10.26 7.79
CA ILE A 12 -2.92 10.82 6.57
C ILE A 12 -2.87 12.33 6.71
N THR A 13 -1.71 12.87 7.09
CA THR A 13 -1.52 14.32 7.24
C THR A 13 -1.41 15.02 5.89
N LYS A 14 -1.70 16.33 5.86
CA LYS A 14 -1.43 17.17 4.67
C LYS A 14 0.04 17.16 4.27
N SER A 15 0.95 17.10 5.23
CA SER A 15 2.39 16.99 4.97
C SER A 15 2.75 15.68 4.28
N LEU A 16 2.14 14.57 4.70
CA LEU A 16 2.35 13.27 4.05
C LEU A 16 1.81 13.25 2.61
N LEU A 17 0.65 13.85 2.37
CA LEU A 17 0.12 14.01 1.00
C LEU A 17 1.07 14.80 0.11
N GLN A 18 1.55 15.95 0.61
CA GLN A 18 2.50 16.77 -0.12
C GLN A 18 3.80 16.00 -0.41
N ALA A 19 4.31 15.26 0.58
CA ALA A 19 5.50 14.43 0.39
C ALA A 19 5.28 13.35 -0.68
N ILE A 20 4.11 12.70 -0.74
CA ILE A 20 3.76 11.74 -1.81
C ILE A 20 3.72 12.43 -3.17
N GLU A 21 3.16 13.64 -3.24
CA GLU A 21 3.06 14.41 -4.49
C GLU A 21 4.42 14.88 -5.00
N ASP A 22 5.32 15.29 -4.11
CA ASP A 22 6.66 15.77 -4.46
C ASP A 22 7.68 14.63 -4.65
N SER A 23 7.34 13.41 -4.23
CA SER A 23 8.20 12.24 -4.35
C SER A 23 8.31 11.73 -5.78
N LYS A 24 9.53 11.35 -6.18
CA LYS A 24 9.81 10.63 -7.43
C LYS A 24 9.85 9.12 -7.27
N ILE A 25 10.03 8.63 -6.05
CA ILE A 25 10.14 7.20 -5.76
C ILE A 25 9.28 6.89 -4.55
N ALA A 26 8.38 5.91 -4.66
CA ALA A 26 7.66 5.34 -3.53
C ALA A 26 8.10 3.89 -3.31
N ILE A 27 8.51 3.57 -2.08
CA ILE A 27 8.79 2.21 -1.66
C ILE A 27 7.60 1.70 -0.86
N VAL A 28 6.94 0.65 -1.35
CA VAL A 28 5.75 0.08 -0.71
C VAL A 28 6.13 -1.25 -0.07
N VAL A 29 6.19 -1.28 1.27
CA VAL A 29 6.49 -2.52 2.02
C VAL A 29 5.20 -3.28 2.30
N LEU A 30 4.92 -4.29 1.49
CA LEU A 30 3.79 -5.19 1.63
C LEU A 30 4.16 -6.30 2.63
N SER A 31 3.45 -6.36 3.74
CA SER A 31 3.62 -7.39 4.79
C SER A 31 2.32 -8.16 5.00
N GLU A 32 2.38 -9.29 5.70
CA GLU A 32 1.20 -10.14 5.98
C GLU A 32 -0.02 -9.35 6.51
N ASN A 33 0.19 -8.34 7.36
CA ASN A 33 -0.89 -7.56 7.97
C ASN A 33 -1.17 -6.22 7.28
N TYR A 34 -0.53 -5.91 6.15
CA TYR A 34 -0.68 -4.63 5.46
C TYR A 34 -2.14 -4.28 5.19
N ALA A 35 -2.90 -5.22 4.64
CA ALA A 35 -4.31 -5.02 4.29
C ALA A 35 -5.25 -4.91 5.50
N SER A 36 -4.80 -5.26 6.71
CA SER A 36 -5.63 -5.11 7.92
C SER A 36 -5.86 -3.65 8.30
N SER A 37 -4.95 -2.76 7.88
CA SER A 37 -5.04 -1.32 8.11
C SER A 37 -5.71 -0.63 6.93
N SER A 38 -6.86 0.02 7.17
CA SER A 38 -7.50 0.88 6.16
C SER A 38 -6.58 2.04 5.74
N PHE A 39 -5.78 2.56 6.68
CA PHE A 39 -4.82 3.62 6.40
C PHE A 39 -3.77 3.18 5.37
N CYS A 40 -3.17 2.00 5.53
CA CYS A 40 -2.21 1.48 4.55
C CYS A 40 -2.84 1.32 3.16
N LEU A 41 -4.11 0.90 3.09
CA LEU A 41 -4.82 0.75 1.82
C LEU A 41 -5.18 2.09 1.17
N GLU A 42 -5.50 3.10 1.98
CA GLU A 42 -5.71 4.47 1.50
C GLU A 42 -4.43 5.12 1.02
N GLU A 43 -3.33 5.00 1.78
CA GLU A 43 -2.00 5.48 1.38
C GLU A 43 -1.55 4.85 0.06
N LEU A 44 -1.68 3.52 -0.08
CA LEU A 44 -1.35 2.82 -1.31
C LEU A 44 -2.13 3.38 -2.51
N SER A 45 -3.44 3.57 -2.32
CA SER A 45 -4.31 4.09 -3.38
C SER A 45 -3.92 5.51 -3.79
N LYS A 46 -3.53 6.35 -2.83
CA LYS A 46 -3.06 7.72 -3.10
C LYS A 46 -1.71 7.72 -3.81
N ILE A 47 -0.76 6.89 -3.39
CA ILE A 47 0.54 6.74 -4.06
C ILE A 47 0.34 6.37 -5.53
N LEU A 48 -0.51 5.37 -5.80
CA LEU A 48 -0.78 4.91 -7.16
C LEU A 48 -1.45 6.01 -8.00
N ASP A 49 -2.46 6.70 -7.46
CA ASP A 49 -3.12 7.81 -8.15
C ASP A 49 -2.15 8.97 -8.43
N SER A 50 -1.34 9.37 -7.45
CA SER A 50 -0.41 10.51 -7.55
C SER A 50 0.76 10.26 -8.49
N MET A 51 1.15 9.00 -8.70
CA MET A 51 2.31 8.65 -9.54
C MET A 51 1.94 8.15 -10.94
N LYS A 52 0.66 7.79 -11.19
CA LYS A 52 0.22 7.16 -12.44
C LYS A 52 0.58 7.95 -13.71
N ASP A 53 0.49 9.28 -13.66
CA ASP A 53 0.66 10.15 -14.84
C ASP A 53 2.01 10.88 -14.85
N LYS A 54 2.91 10.55 -13.91
CA LYS A 54 4.22 11.20 -13.78
C LYS A 54 5.30 10.34 -14.42
N ALA A 55 5.83 10.77 -15.56
CA ALA A 55 6.86 10.05 -16.31
C ALA A 55 8.14 9.76 -15.50
N ASP A 56 8.47 10.64 -14.55
CA ASP A 56 9.69 10.55 -13.72
C ASP A 56 9.45 9.85 -12.37
N CYS A 57 8.29 9.22 -12.16
CA CYS A 57 7.97 8.53 -10.91
C CYS A 57 8.12 7.01 -11.02
N SER A 58 8.53 6.37 -9.92
CA SER A 58 8.66 4.91 -9.82
C SER A 58 8.11 4.37 -8.51
N ILE A 59 7.39 3.24 -8.59
CA ILE A 59 6.87 2.52 -7.44
C ILE A 59 7.65 1.21 -7.31
N LEU A 60 8.25 0.99 -6.15
CA LEU A 60 9.08 -0.17 -5.85
C LEU A 60 8.46 -0.99 -4.71
N PRO A 61 7.70 -2.06 -5.01
CA PRO A 61 7.17 -2.92 -3.98
C PRO A 61 8.26 -3.81 -3.35
N ILE A 62 8.19 -3.94 -2.02
CA ILE A 62 8.93 -4.91 -1.23
C ILE A 62 7.92 -5.87 -0.62
N PHE A 63 8.02 -7.15 -0.98
CA PHE A 63 7.19 -8.23 -0.48
C PHE A 63 7.86 -8.86 0.76
N TYR A 64 7.51 -8.37 1.94
CA TYR A 64 8.06 -8.81 3.22
C TYR A 64 7.24 -9.94 3.82
N LYS A 65 7.79 -11.16 3.77
CA LYS A 65 7.17 -12.40 4.27
C LYS A 65 5.79 -12.71 3.65
N VAL A 66 5.53 -12.18 2.46
CA VAL A 66 4.29 -12.42 1.71
C VAL A 66 4.63 -12.82 0.29
N ASP A 67 3.82 -13.70 -0.31
CA ASP A 67 3.89 -13.98 -1.73
C ASP A 67 3.01 -12.98 -2.50
N PRO A 68 3.51 -12.30 -3.55
CA PRO A 68 2.69 -11.39 -4.35
C PRO A 68 1.44 -12.05 -4.94
N SER A 69 1.47 -13.37 -5.17
CA SER A 69 0.28 -14.09 -5.63
C SER A 69 -0.82 -14.14 -4.56
N ASP A 70 -0.46 -14.20 -3.27
CA ASP A 70 -1.42 -14.10 -2.17
C ASP A 70 -2.07 -12.71 -2.15
N ILE A 71 -1.32 -11.66 -2.50
CA ILE A 71 -1.83 -10.28 -2.60
C ILE A 71 -2.78 -10.12 -3.79
N ARG A 72 -2.34 -10.50 -5.00
CA ARG A 72 -3.14 -10.37 -6.24
C ARG A 72 -4.44 -11.17 -6.17
N LYS A 73 -4.39 -12.36 -5.60
CA LYS A 73 -5.56 -13.25 -5.47
C LYS A 73 -6.36 -12.99 -4.20
N LEU A 74 -5.94 -12.05 -3.35
CA LEU A 74 -6.54 -11.76 -2.05
C LEU A 74 -6.73 -13.03 -1.21
N GLN A 75 -5.65 -13.80 -1.05
CA GLN A 75 -5.61 -15.04 -0.28
C GLN A 75 -5.01 -14.80 1.11
N LYS A 76 -5.18 -15.78 2.01
CA LYS A 76 -4.65 -15.74 3.38
C LYS A 76 -5.10 -14.46 4.10
N THR A 77 -4.18 -13.78 4.79
CA THR A 77 -4.42 -12.57 5.57
C THR A 77 -5.00 -11.42 4.74
N TYR A 78 -4.67 -11.32 3.46
CA TYR A 78 -5.25 -10.30 2.57
C TYR A 78 -6.73 -10.56 2.29
N GLY A 79 -7.12 -11.82 2.08
CA GLY A 79 -8.52 -12.21 1.92
C GLY A 79 -9.35 -11.97 3.18
N GLU A 80 -8.80 -12.37 4.34
CA GLU A 80 -9.42 -12.12 5.65
C GLU A 80 -9.62 -10.63 5.92
N ALA A 81 -8.63 -9.81 5.62
CA ALA A 81 -8.71 -8.36 5.77
C ALA A 81 -9.77 -7.75 4.84
N MET A 82 -9.84 -8.17 3.58
CA MET A 82 -10.87 -7.69 2.64
C MET A 82 -12.28 -8.07 3.08
N ALA A 83 -12.48 -9.29 3.61
CA ALA A 83 -13.76 -9.72 4.16
C ALA A 83 -14.17 -8.86 5.37
N LYS A 84 -13.22 -8.54 6.25
CA LYS A 84 -13.46 -7.66 7.41
C LYS A 84 -13.84 -6.24 6.99
N HIS A 85 -13.13 -5.65 6.01
CA HIS A 85 -13.47 -4.31 5.50
C HIS A 85 -14.83 -4.30 4.77
N MET A 86 -15.19 -5.40 4.11
CA MET A 86 -16.51 -5.59 3.50
C MET A 86 -17.62 -5.63 4.55
N ALA A 87 -17.43 -6.37 5.65
CA ALA A 87 -18.39 -6.41 6.75
C ALA A 87 -18.60 -5.04 7.41
N ASN A 88 -17.58 -4.17 7.37
CA ASN A 88 -17.65 -2.79 7.85
C ASN A 88 -18.22 -1.80 6.82
N SER A 89 -18.74 -2.28 5.68
CA SER A 89 -19.30 -1.46 4.61
C SER A 89 -18.36 -0.36 4.10
N ASN A 90 -17.06 -0.64 4.00
CA ASN A 90 -16.11 0.35 3.52
C ASN A 90 -16.35 0.65 2.02
N PRO A 91 -16.62 1.91 1.63
CA PRO A 91 -16.94 2.25 0.25
C PRO A 91 -15.74 2.11 -0.72
N ASN A 92 -14.52 2.02 -0.20
CA ASN A 92 -13.29 2.01 -1.00
C ASN A 92 -12.83 0.59 -1.40
N LEU A 93 -13.60 -0.46 -1.10
CA LEU A 93 -13.17 -1.86 -1.30
C LEU A 93 -12.65 -2.15 -2.70
N ASP A 94 -13.40 -1.76 -3.73
CA ASP A 94 -12.99 -2.08 -5.11
C ASP A 94 -11.74 -1.32 -5.52
N LYS A 95 -11.60 -0.06 -5.04
CA LYS A 95 -10.38 0.72 -5.21
C LYS A 95 -9.20 0.04 -4.53
N TRP A 96 -9.36 -0.42 -3.29
CA TRP A 96 -8.29 -1.09 -2.53
C TRP A 96 -7.86 -2.40 -3.18
N LYS A 97 -8.81 -3.21 -3.68
CA LYS A 97 -8.51 -4.44 -4.41
C LYS A 97 -7.71 -4.14 -5.68
N ALA A 98 -8.13 -3.13 -6.45
CA ALA A 98 -7.43 -2.71 -7.66
C ALA A 98 -6.01 -2.19 -7.33
N SER A 99 -5.87 -1.39 -6.26
CA SER A 99 -4.58 -0.88 -5.79
C SER A 99 -3.62 -2.01 -5.40
N LEU A 100 -4.12 -3.01 -4.65
CA LEU A 100 -3.35 -4.19 -4.25
C LEU A 100 -2.91 -5.04 -5.45
N ASP A 101 -3.81 -5.27 -6.41
CA ASP A 101 -3.49 -6.01 -7.63
C ASP A 101 -2.45 -5.27 -8.48
N GLN A 102 -2.63 -3.96 -8.65
CA GLN A 102 -1.71 -3.11 -9.41
C GLN A 102 -0.31 -3.15 -8.81
N VAL A 103 -0.17 -2.87 -7.50
CA VAL A 103 1.15 -2.83 -6.85
C VAL A 103 1.81 -4.20 -6.80
N ALA A 104 1.04 -5.27 -6.60
CA ALA A 104 1.57 -6.63 -6.57
C ALA A 104 1.88 -7.21 -7.97
N SER A 105 1.49 -6.49 -9.02
CA SER A 105 1.85 -6.81 -10.42
C SER A 105 3.11 -6.09 -10.89
N LEU A 106 3.64 -5.13 -10.12
CA LEU A 106 4.91 -4.49 -10.40
C LEU A 106 6.10 -5.39 -10.04
N CYS A 107 7.20 -5.22 -10.77
CA CYS A 107 8.48 -5.86 -10.42
C CYS A 107 8.97 -5.34 -9.06
N GLY A 108 9.35 -6.24 -8.17
CA GLY A 108 9.79 -5.88 -6.82
C GLY A 108 10.63 -6.95 -6.13
N SER A 109 11.07 -6.63 -4.93
CA SER A 109 11.98 -7.48 -4.14
C SER A 109 11.22 -8.35 -3.16
N HIS A 110 11.59 -9.61 -3.04
CA HIS A 110 11.00 -10.54 -2.08
C HIS A 110 11.93 -10.78 -0.90
N TYR A 111 11.43 -10.62 0.30
CA TYR A 111 12.16 -10.90 1.52
C TYR A 111 11.44 -11.95 2.36
N LYS A 112 11.94 -13.19 2.33
CA LYS A 112 11.34 -14.36 3.00
C LYS A 112 12.03 -14.75 4.32
N LYS A 113 13.09 -14.04 4.75
CA LYS A 113 13.97 -14.53 5.82
C LYS A 113 13.55 -14.09 7.22
N GLY A 114 13.32 -15.08 8.08
CA GLY A 114 13.25 -15.03 9.54
C GLY A 114 13.60 -16.42 10.03
#